data_AF-A0AAN8VTJ1-F1
#
_entry.id   AF-A0AAN8VTJ1-F1
#
_cell.length_a   1.000
_cell.length_b   1.000
_cell.length_c   1.000
_cell.angle_alpha   90.00
_cell.angle_beta   90.00
_cell.angle_gamma   90.00
#
_symmetry.space_group_name_H-M   'P 1'
#
loop_
_entity.id
_entity.type
_entity.pdbx_description
1 polymer ?
#
loop_
_entity_poly.entity_id
_entity_poly.type
_entity_poly.pdbx_seq_one_letter_code
_entity_poly.pdbx_strand_id
1 'polypeptide(L)'
;MHTLAVEKPDAASGNIFNSVSDRAVTLDGMAKLCAQAAGRSVNIVHYDLKAFGIDERKLSLSHFYAEPRAAKTILGWSSTTNLVEDLERFEEYVKIGRDNKEIKFELIRFWSRLRSQRLSDQLKGVGGKTSLKMQ
;
A
#
# COMPACT_ATOMS: atom_id res chain seq x y z
N MET A 1 14.03 -20.55 2.29
CA MET A 1 14.69 -20.03 3.50
C MET A 1 14.52 -20.98 4.68
N HIS A 2 13.30 -21.30 5.14
CA HIS A 2 13.10 -22.12 6.35
C HIS A 2 13.77 -23.51 6.29
N THR A 3 13.65 -24.23 5.16
CA THR A 3 14.33 -25.52 4.97
C THR A 3 15.84 -25.41 5.15
N LEU A 4 16.48 -24.41 4.52
CA LEU A 4 17.93 -24.19 4.63
C LEU A 4 18.37 -23.84 6.06
N ALA A 5 17.53 -23.11 6.82
CA ALA A 5 17.82 -22.79 8.20
C ALA A 5 17.76 -24.04 9.10
N VAL A 6 16.84 -24.96 8.82
CA VAL A 6 16.73 -26.26 9.52
C VAL A 6 17.87 -27.19 9.15
N GLU A 7 18.29 -27.21 7.89
CA GLU A 7 19.42 -28.03 7.41
C GLU A 7 20.78 -27.53 7.90
N LYS A 8 20.90 -26.23 8.23
CA LYS A 8 22.14 -25.59 8.69
C LYS A 8 21.93 -24.87 10.03
N PRO A 9 21.56 -25.58 11.11
CA PRO A 9 21.14 -24.96 12.36
C PRO A 9 22.27 -24.15 13.01
N ASP A 10 23.51 -24.64 12.97
CA ASP A 10 24.67 -23.93 13.54
C ASP A 10 24.97 -22.62 12.82
N ALA A 11 24.78 -22.60 11.49
CA ALA A 11 24.98 -21.40 10.68
C ALA A 11 23.79 -20.42 10.76
N ALA A 12 22.58 -20.94 11.00
CA ALA A 12 21.36 -20.14 11.06
C ALA A 12 21.10 -19.55 12.45
N SER A 13 21.48 -20.25 13.51
CA SER A 13 21.24 -19.82 14.89
C SER A 13 21.89 -18.47 15.19
N GLY A 14 21.15 -17.58 15.87
CA GLY A 14 21.62 -16.25 16.24
C GLY A 14 21.70 -15.23 15.09
N ASN A 15 21.36 -15.61 13.87
CA ASN A 15 21.39 -14.74 12.70
C ASN A 15 19.98 -14.26 12.28
N ILE A 16 19.91 -13.07 11.69
CA ILE A 16 18.70 -12.52 11.07
C ILE A 16 18.91 -12.50 9.56
N PHE A 17 17.98 -13.09 8.82
CA PHE A 17 18.07 -13.23 7.37
C PHE A 17 16.91 -12.52 6.67
N ASN A 18 17.24 -11.61 5.76
CA ASN A 18 16.26 -11.08 4.81
C ASN A 18 16.05 -12.08 3.68
N SER A 19 14.80 -12.42 3.40
CA SER A 19 14.40 -13.32 2.32
C SER A 19 13.65 -12.52 1.25
N VAL A 20 14.39 -11.65 0.57
CA VAL A 20 13.86 -10.75 -0.46
C VAL A 20 14.59 -10.98 -1.78
N SER A 21 13.97 -10.60 -2.89
CA SER A 21 14.59 -10.68 -4.21
C SER A 21 15.59 -9.53 -4.42
N ASP A 22 16.38 -9.64 -5.49
CA ASP A 22 17.40 -8.63 -5.84
C ASP A 22 16.85 -7.44 -6.63
N ARG A 23 15.52 -7.39 -6.82
CA ARG A 23 14.86 -6.38 -7.66
C ARG A 23 13.82 -5.63 -6.85
N ALA A 24 14.02 -4.32 -6.73
CA ALA A 24 13.00 -3.40 -6.27
C ALA A 24 12.06 -3.00 -7.42
N VAL A 25 10.79 -2.77 -7.11
CA VAL A 25 9.77 -2.31 -8.05
C VAL A 25 9.06 -1.10 -7.45
N THR A 26 8.91 -0.03 -8.24
CA THR A 26 8.17 1.15 -7.82
C THR A 26 6.67 0.87 -7.78
N LEU A 27 5.89 1.70 -7.09
CA LEU A 27 4.43 1.54 -7.07
C LEU A 27 3.84 1.57 -8.49
N ASP A 28 4.31 2.49 -9.34
CA ASP A 28 3.97 2.55 -10.76
C ASP A 28 4.37 1.28 -11.52
N GLY A 29 5.57 0.77 -11.26
CA GLY A 29 6.06 -0.47 -11.84
C GLY A 29 5.14 -1.64 -11.47
N MET A 30 4.73 -1.73 -10.20
CA MET A 30 3.80 -2.75 -9.74
C MET A 30 2.44 -2.62 -10.43
N ALA A 31 1.89 -1.41 -10.54
CA ALA A 31 0.63 -1.18 -11.25
C ALA A 31 0.68 -1.61 -12.72
N LYS A 32 1.78 -1.32 -13.42
CA LYS A 32 2.00 -1.75 -14.81
C LYS A 32 2.11 -3.27 -14.94
N LEU A 33 2.87 -3.93 -14.05
CA LEU A 33 3.02 -5.38 -14.06
C LEU A 33 1.68 -6.09 -13.78
N CYS A 34 0.90 -5.61 -12.80
CA CYS A 34 -0.44 -6.13 -12.53
C CYS A 34 -1.37 -5.96 -13.73
N ALA A 35 -1.32 -4.81 -14.41
CA ALA A 35 -2.15 -4.56 -15.59
C ALA A 35 -1.78 -5.49 -16.75
N GLN A 36 -0.48 -5.73 -16.96
CA GLN A 36 0.01 -6.72 -17.92
C GLN A 36 -0.51 -8.13 -17.60
N ALA A 37 -0.40 -8.57 -16.34
CA ALA A 37 -0.88 -9.88 -15.91
C ALA A 37 -2.41 -10.03 -16.06
N ALA A 38 -3.15 -8.94 -15.88
CA ALA A 38 -4.61 -8.91 -16.07
C ALA A 38 -5.04 -8.72 -17.55
N GLY A 39 -4.10 -8.52 -18.48
CA GLY A 39 -4.41 -8.19 -19.87
C GLY A 39 -5.15 -6.86 -20.05
N ARG A 40 -4.91 -5.88 -19.17
CA ARG A 40 -5.59 -4.57 -19.17
C ARG A 40 -4.61 -3.41 -19.29
N SER A 41 -5.11 -2.25 -19.72
CA SER A 41 -4.37 -1.00 -19.63
C SER A 41 -4.48 -0.40 -18.22
N VAL A 42 -3.46 0.35 -17.82
CA VAL A 42 -3.45 1.10 -16.55
C VAL A 42 -3.31 2.59 -16.81
N ASN A 43 -4.13 3.38 -16.13
CA ASN A 43 -3.99 4.83 -16.08
C ASN A 43 -3.48 5.21 -14.68
N ILE A 44 -2.26 5.74 -14.61
CA ILE A 44 -1.63 6.12 -13.34
C ILE A 44 -1.76 7.62 -13.16
N VAL A 45 -2.46 8.04 -12.10
CA VAL A 45 -2.66 9.45 -11.75
C VAL A 45 -1.91 9.75 -10.46
N HIS A 46 -1.02 10.75 -10.52
CA HIS A 46 -0.28 11.24 -9.38
C HIS A 46 -0.97 12.48 -8.81
N TYR A 47 -1.37 12.41 -7.55
CA TYR A 47 -2.01 13.53 -6.87
C TYR A 47 -0.96 14.39 -6.17
N ASP A 48 -1.09 15.72 -6.30
CA ASP A 48 -0.30 16.66 -5.52
C ASP A 48 -0.85 16.74 -4.09
N LEU A 49 -0.07 16.25 -3.13
CA LEU A 49 -0.44 16.23 -1.71
C LEU A 49 -0.67 17.64 -1.15
N LYS A 50 0.04 18.65 -1.67
CA LYS A 50 -0.10 20.04 -1.25
C LYS A 50 -1.44 20.62 -1.64
N ALA A 51 -1.93 20.27 -2.83
CA ALA A 51 -3.25 20.69 -3.31
C ALA A 51 -4.39 20.20 -2.40
N PHE A 52 -4.18 19.12 -1.65
CA PHE A 52 -5.16 18.56 -0.70
C PHE A 52 -4.91 18.94 0.77
N GLY A 53 -3.91 19.78 1.05
CA GLY A 53 -3.54 20.16 2.41
C GLY A 53 -3.05 18.99 3.28
N ILE A 54 -2.53 17.93 2.65
CA ILE A 54 -2.01 16.74 3.33
C ILE A 54 -0.52 16.96 3.58
N ASP A 55 -0.10 16.80 4.84
CA ASP A 55 1.32 16.82 5.21
C ASP A 55 2.04 15.60 4.60
N GLU A 56 3.00 15.84 3.71
CA GLU A 56 3.81 14.83 3.03
C GLU A 56 4.48 13.86 4.02
N ARG A 57 4.79 14.31 5.25
CA ARG A 57 5.40 13.47 6.29
C ARG A 57 4.48 12.36 6.79
N LYS A 58 3.16 12.49 6.63
CA LYS A 58 2.17 11.47 7.03
C LYS A 58 2.03 10.34 6.02
N LEU A 59 2.46 10.54 4.78
CA LEU A 59 2.52 9.54 3.72
C LEU A 59 3.99 9.26 3.42
N SER A 60 4.70 8.67 4.39
CA SER A 60 6.07 8.20 4.19
C SER A 60 6.07 7.04 3.18
N LEU A 61 6.05 7.38 1.89
CA LEU A 61 6.38 6.50 0.76
C LEU A 61 7.91 6.34 0.70
N SER A 62 8.49 5.83 1.78
CA SER A 62 9.91 5.48 1.79
C SER A 62 10.11 4.20 0.99
N HIS A 63 11.23 4.09 0.29
CA HIS A 63 11.61 2.85 -0.39
C HIS A 63 11.80 1.73 0.63
N PHE A 64 10.97 0.69 0.56
CA PHE A 64 11.16 -0.52 1.36
C PHE A 64 11.88 -1.56 0.52
N TYR A 65 13.15 -1.77 0.80
CA TYR A 65 13.96 -2.84 0.25
C TYR A 65 14.91 -3.34 1.33
N ALA A 66 15.36 -4.58 1.19
CA ALA A 66 16.34 -5.16 2.08
C ALA A 66 17.37 -5.90 1.24
N GLU A 67 18.56 -6.12 1.81
CA GLU A 67 19.60 -6.89 1.14
C GLU A 67 19.59 -8.35 1.66
N PRO A 68 19.48 -9.36 0.79
CA PRO A 68 19.50 -10.77 1.19
C PRO A 68 20.92 -11.35 1.31
N ARG A 69 21.94 -10.50 1.54
CA ARG A 69 23.36 -10.90 1.49
C ARG A 69 23.67 -12.06 2.43
N ALA A 70 23.30 -11.95 3.70
CA ALA A 70 23.57 -12.99 4.70
C ALA A 70 22.90 -14.32 4.32
N ALA A 71 21.68 -14.28 3.79
CA ALA A 71 20.97 -15.48 3.35
C ALA A 71 21.72 -16.17 2.20
N LYS A 72 22.20 -15.38 1.23
CA LYS A 72 23.00 -15.86 0.10
C LYS A 72 24.35 -16.44 0.54
N THR A 73 25.10 -15.73 1.36
CA THR A 73 26.48 -16.10 1.69
C THR A 73 26.58 -17.20 2.74
N ILE A 74 25.73 -17.17 3.77
CA ILE A 74 25.79 -18.12 4.91
C ILE A 74 24.98 -19.37 4.60
N LEU A 75 23.77 -19.21 4.09
CA LEU A 75 22.87 -20.34 3.85
C LEU A 75 22.94 -20.88 2.42
N GLY A 76 23.53 -20.14 1.48
CA GLY A 76 23.46 -20.47 0.05
C GLY A 76 22.07 -20.21 -0.54
N TRP A 77 21.27 -19.36 0.11
CA TRP A 77 19.89 -19.11 -0.29
C TRP A 77 19.83 -18.23 -1.54
N SER A 78 18.94 -18.57 -2.47
CA SER A 78 18.56 -17.71 -3.59
C SER A 78 17.03 -17.63 -3.69
N SER A 79 16.52 -16.53 -4.24
CA SER A 79 15.08 -16.40 -4.53
C SER A 79 14.72 -17.38 -5.63
N THR A 80 13.67 -18.18 -5.41
CA THR A 80 13.18 -19.16 -6.38
C THR A 80 12.09 -18.62 -7.30
N THR A 81 11.60 -17.42 -7.01
CA THR A 81 10.57 -16.73 -7.80
C THR A 81 10.88 -15.24 -7.86
N ASN A 82 10.20 -14.53 -8.75
CA ASN A 82 10.17 -13.08 -8.81
C ASN A 82 8.74 -12.57 -9.01
N LEU A 83 8.57 -11.25 -8.83
CA LEU A 83 7.25 -10.63 -8.89
C LEU A 83 6.53 -10.88 -10.22
N VAL A 84 7.24 -10.94 -11.35
CA VAL A 84 6.60 -11.10 -12.66
C VAL A 84 6.03 -12.51 -12.82
N GLU A 85 6.79 -13.53 -12.44
CA GLU A 85 6.36 -14.93 -12.42
C GLU A 85 5.21 -15.13 -11.43
N ASP A 86 5.31 -14.57 -10.23
CA ASP A 86 4.27 -14.70 -9.21
C ASP A 86 2.92 -14.07 -9.62
N LEU A 87 2.94 -13.11 -10.54
CA LEU A 87 1.72 -12.48 -11.05
C LEU A 87 0.91 -13.39 -11.99
N GLU A 88 1.48 -14.47 -12.52
CA GLU A 88 0.73 -15.51 -13.26
C GLU A 88 -0.39 -16.13 -12.41
N ARG A 89 -0.21 -16.11 -11.08
CA ARG A 89 -1.22 -16.57 -10.11
C ARG A 89 -2.47 -15.68 -10.08
N PHE A 90 -2.49 -14.58 -10.82
CA PHE A 90 -3.71 -13.79 -11.03
C PHE A 90 -4.84 -14.66 -11.62
N GLU A 91 -4.54 -15.64 -12.46
CA GLU A 91 -5.55 -16.57 -12.97
C GLU A 91 -6.21 -17.40 -11.87
N GLU A 92 -5.42 -17.85 -10.86
CA GLU A 92 -5.95 -18.57 -9.70
C GLU A 92 -6.89 -17.67 -8.89
N TYR A 93 -6.52 -16.39 -8.73
CA TYR A 93 -7.33 -15.38 -8.05
C TYR A 93 -8.69 -15.16 -8.75
N VAL A 94 -8.71 -15.15 -10.08
CA VAL A 94 -9.95 -15.07 -10.89
C VAL A 94 -10.77 -16.35 -10.78
N LYS A 95 -10.14 -17.53 -10.83
CA LYS A 95 -10.85 -18.84 -10.72
C LYS A 95 -11.64 -18.97 -9.41
N ILE A 96 -11.15 -18.40 -8.31
CA ILE A 96 -11.84 -18.40 -7.02
C ILE A 96 -12.84 -17.25 -6.86
N GLY A 97 -13.11 -16.49 -7.93
CA GLY A 97 -14.12 -15.42 -8.00
C GLY A 97 -13.80 -14.19 -7.15
N ARG A 98 -12.55 -14.01 -6.70
CA ARG A 98 -12.19 -12.87 -5.84
C ARG A 98 -12.14 -11.55 -6.59
N ASP A 99 -11.93 -11.59 -7.90
CA ASP A 99 -12.00 -10.46 -8.82
C ASP A 99 -13.38 -9.78 -8.84
N ASN A 100 -14.43 -10.55 -8.56
CA ASN A 100 -15.82 -10.08 -8.52
C ASN A 100 -16.28 -9.63 -7.14
N LYS A 101 -15.42 -9.74 -6.11
CA LYS A 101 -15.78 -9.35 -4.76
C LYS A 101 -15.86 -7.83 -4.67
N GLU A 102 -17.02 -7.32 -4.28
CA GLU A 102 -17.21 -5.89 -4.03
C GLU A 102 -16.24 -5.42 -2.92
N ILE A 103 -15.31 -4.52 -3.28
CA ILE A 103 -14.40 -3.90 -2.31
C ILE A 103 -15.04 -2.60 -1.83
N LYS A 104 -15.55 -2.61 -0.59
CA LYS A 104 -16.07 -1.41 0.06
C LYS A 104 -14.95 -0.66 0.74
N PHE A 105 -14.47 0.40 0.10
CA PHE A 105 -13.64 1.38 0.78
C PHE A 105 -14.58 2.33 1.54
N GLU A 106 -14.73 2.11 2.84
CA GLU A 106 -15.31 3.16 3.67
C GLU A 106 -14.34 4.34 3.67
N LEU A 107 -14.67 5.39 2.91
CA LEU A 107 -14.15 6.72 3.17
C LEU A 107 -14.43 6.99 4.64
N ILE A 108 -13.37 7.01 5.46
CA ILE A 108 -13.45 7.17 6.91
C ILE A 108 -14.42 8.34 7.22
N ARG A 109 -15.67 8.00 7.55
CA ARG A 109 -16.78 8.96 7.78
C ARG A 109 -16.49 9.91 8.94
N PHE A 110 -15.47 9.58 9.74
CA PHE A 110 -14.94 10.41 10.80
C PHE A 110 -14.57 11.83 10.31
N TRP A 111 -13.96 11.94 9.12
CA TRP A 111 -13.54 13.25 8.60
C TRP A 111 -14.71 14.10 8.11
N SER A 112 -15.71 13.51 7.45
CA SER A 112 -16.92 14.24 7.04
C SER A 112 -17.74 14.72 8.25
N ARG A 113 -17.80 13.92 9.32
CA ARG A 113 -18.50 14.29 10.56
C ARG A 113 -17.78 15.43 11.29
N LEU A 114 -16.45 15.36 11.43
CA LEU A 114 -15.66 16.44 12.04
C LEU A 114 -15.67 17.74 11.22
N ARG A 115 -15.66 17.66 9.88
CA ARG A 115 -15.75 18.83 9.00
C ARG A 115 -17.12 19.50 9.12
N SER A 116 -18.19 18.71 9.20
CA SER A 116 -19.55 19.22 9.40
C SER A 116 -19.77 19.82 10.79
N GLN A 117 -19.21 19.21 11.84
CA GLN A 117 -19.26 19.75 13.21
C GLN A 117 -18.53 21.10 13.29
N ARG A 118 -17.31 21.18 12.75
CA ARG A 118 -16.49 22.40 12.76
C ARG A 118 -17.13 23.55 11.98
N LEU A 119 -17.77 23.27 10.83
CA LEU A 119 -18.52 24.27 10.08
C LEU A 119 -19.73 24.79 10.88
N SER A 120 -20.43 23.89 11.58
CA SER A 120 -21.59 24.26 12.40
C SER A 120 -21.20 25.12 13.61
N ASP A 121 -20.03 24.87 14.20
CA ASP A 121 -19.51 25.65 15.33
C ASP A 121 -19.00 27.04 14.89
N GLN A 122 -18.41 27.15 13.71
CA GLN A 122 -18.04 28.45 13.12
C GLN A 122 -19.27 29.30 12.77
N LEU A 123 -20.34 28.70 12.24
CA LEU A 123 -21.58 29.43 11.94
C LEU A 123 -22.32 29.89 13.22
N LYS A 124 -22.22 29.12 14.32
CA LYS A 124 -22.77 29.52 15.63
C LYS A 124 -21.97 30.64 16.30
N GLY A 125 -20.66 30.75 16.03
CA GLY A 125 -19.80 31.83 16.54
C GLY A 125 -20.00 33.18 15.86
N VAL A 126 -20.63 33.22 14.68
CA VAL A 126 -20.89 34.46 13.91
C VAL A 126 -22.35 34.95 14.07
N GLY A 127 -23.19 34.19 14.79
CA GLY A 127 -24.61 34.49 15.03
C GLY A 127 -24.88 35.57 16.08
N GLY A 128 -24.27 36.75 15.94
CA GLY A 128 -24.79 37.98 16.54
C GLY A 128 -26.15 38.29 15.92
N LYS A 129 -27.19 38.38 16.76
CA LYS A 129 -28.59 38.66 16.40
C LYS A 129 -28.72 39.68 15.27
N THR A 130 -29.15 39.24 14.09
CA THR A 130 -29.83 40.11 13.12
C THR A 130 -31.22 39.55 12.90
N SER A 131 -32.19 40.14 13.62
CA SER A 131 -33.61 39.97 13.35
C SER A 131 -33.94 40.75 12.08
N LEU A 132 -34.12 40.07 10.95
CA LEU A 132 -34.79 40.63 9.78
C LEU A 132 -36.23 40.11 9.76
N LYS A 133 -37.15 40.95 10.24
CA LYS A 133 -38.58 40.80 9.97
C LYS A 133 -38.81 41.14 8.50
N MET A 134 -39.38 40.22 7.74
CA MET A 134 -39.96 40.52 6.42
C MET A 134 -41.26 41.29 6.63
N GLN A 135 -41.33 42.50 6.07
CA GLN A 135 -42.54 43.08 5.48
C GLN A 135 -42.42 42.92 3.97
#